data_AF-A0A838YUW8-F1
#
_entry.id   AF-A0A838YUW8-F1
#
_cell.length_a   1.000
_cell.length_b   1.000
_cell.length_c   1.000
_cell.angle_alpha   90.00
_cell.angle_beta   90.00
_cell.angle_gamma   90.00
#
_symmetry.space_group_name_H-M   'P 1'
#
loop_
_entity.id
_entity.type
_entity.pdbx_description
1 polymer ?
#
loop_
_entity_poly.entity_id
_entity_poly.type
_entity_poly.pdbx_seq_one_letter_code
_entity_poly.pdbx_strand_id
1 'polypeptide(L)'
;MALQTLVKVGNITNLSDARYCAGMGVELVGFVMDKFSNDFMPAEKLKEIKSWLAGVQIVGETQSSDYEEIAAHLQTYEVDILQISDPALLPKITSLGKPIILKLESDSAYIEDYLKLYNSFVSYFLIEGDELTDFVLYHLKEYAFDNPVILGFGITADNIEKILSETQIKGIALKGSHELRPGYKDYDELSEIFELLEVD
;
A
#
# COMPACT_ATOMS: atom_id res chain seq x y z
N MET A 1 -3.92 -6.28 18.96
CA MET A 1 -5.02 -5.78 18.12
C MET A 1 -4.86 -6.43 16.77
N ALA A 2 -5.88 -7.10 16.28
CA ALA A 2 -5.92 -7.65 14.93
C ALA A 2 -7.00 -6.89 14.15
N LEU A 3 -6.79 -6.74 12.85
CA LEU A 3 -7.76 -6.12 11.95
C LEU A 3 -8.47 -7.21 11.14
N GLN A 4 -9.73 -7.00 10.79
CA GLN A 4 -10.55 -7.97 10.03
C GLN A 4 -10.04 -8.21 8.60
N THR A 5 -9.21 -7.30 8.08
CA THR A 5 -8.65 -7.34 6.73
C THR A 5 -7.22 -6.81 6.75
N LEU A 6 -6.43 -7.14 5.72
CA LEU A 6 -5.09 -6.57 5.60
C LEU A 6 -5.19 -5.06 5.39
N VAL A 7 -4.39 -4.31 6.12
CA VAL A 7 -4.27 -2.87 5.97
C VAL A 7 -2.85 -2.50 5.56
N LYS A 8 -2.77 -1.71 4.49
CA LYS A 8 -1.58 -0.97 4.11
C LYS A 8 -1.76 0.51 4.44
N VAL A 9 -0.73 1.16 4.99
CA VAL A 9 -0.67 2.62 5.07
C VAL A 9 0.56 3.10 4.31
N GLY A 10 0.35 3.78 3.18
CA GLY A 10 1.41 4.31 2.31
C GLY A 10 1.86 5.73 2.65
N ASN A 11 2.92 6.18 1.98
CA ASN A 11 3.43 7.56 2.07
C ASN A 11 3.78 8.03 3.50
N ILE A 12 4.28 7.13 4.37
CA ILE A 12 4.69 7.52 5.72
C ILE A 12 5.98 8.33 5.68
N THR A 13 5.96 9.51 6.33
CA THR A 13 7.10 10.45 6.34
C THR A 13 7.74 10.64 7.71
N ASN A 14 7.19 10.06 8.78
CA ASN A 14 7.66 10.27 10.15
C ASN A 14 7.39 9.07 11.09
N LEU A 15 8.04 9.06 12.25
CA LEU A 15 7.96 7.99 13.24
C LEU A 15 6.58 7.89 13.92
N SER A 16 5.91 9.00 14.15
CA SER A 16 4.64 9.03 14.88
C SER A 16 3.53 8.29 14.12
N ASP A 17 3.41 8.51 12.80
CA ASP A 17 2.46 7.75 11.97
C ASP A 17 2.81 6.27 11.95
N ALA A 18 4.08 5.95 11.74
CA ALA A 18 4.53 4.58 11.64
C ALA A 18 4.22 3.79 12.93
N ARG A 19 4.46 4.41 14.10
CA ARG A 19 4.14 3.81 15.40
C ARG A 19 2.63 3.71 15.64
N TYR A 20 1.86 4.69 15.20
CA TYR A 20 0.42 4.65 15.28
C TYR A 20 -0.12 3.47 14.46
N CYS A 21 0.28 3.35 13.20
CA CYS A 21 -0.08 2.23 12.31
C CYS A 21 0.29 0.88 12.95
N ALA A 22 1.53 0.74 13.43
CA ALA A 22 1.98 -0.49 14.09
C ALA A 22 1.17 -0.82 15.35
N GLY A 23 0.80 0.19 16.14
CA GLY A 23 -0.04 0.02 17.33
C GLY A 23 -1.47 -0.42 17.03
N MET A 24 -2.00 0.01 15.88
CA MET A 24 -3.36 -0.30 15.41
C MET A 24 -3.45 -1.63 14.64
N GLY A 25 -2.34 -2.37 14.51
CA GLY A 25 -2.34 -3.67 13.85
C GLY A 25 -2.21 -3.63 12.33
N VAL A 26 -1.83 -2.48 11.75
CA VAL A 26 -1.54 -2.35 10.31
C VAL A 26 -0.41 -3.30 9.92
N GLU A 27 -0.60 -4.12 8.89
CA GLU A 27 0.39 -5.10 8.45
C GLU A 27 1.47 -4.49 7.56
N LEU A 28 1.11 -3.57 6.67
CA LEU A 28 2.02 -3.01 5.66
C LEU A 28 2.20 -1.51 5.83
N VAL A 29 3.44 -1.04 6.04
CA VAL A 29 3.76 0.39 6.16
C VAL A 29 4.69 0.82 5.04
N GLY A 30 4.24 1.78 4.23
CA GLY A 30 4.88 2.21 2.99
C GLY A 30 5.69 3.49 3.11
N PHE A 31 6.87 3.48 2.48
CA PHE A 31 7.83 4.58 2.49
C PHE A 31 8.35 4.84 1.07
N VAL A 32 8.24 6.08 0.60
CA VAL A 32 8.66 6.47 -0.76
C VAL A 32 10.18 6.59 -0.84
N MET A 33 10.80 5.86 -1.76
CA MET A 33 12.25 5.83 -1.97
C MET A 33 12.74 6.82 -3.04
N ASP A 34 11.81 7.41 -3.81
CA ASP A 34 12.12 8.32 -4.91
C ASP A 34 12.55 9.70 -4.41
N LYS A 35 13.79 10.11 -4.70
CA LYS A 35 14.42 11.33 -4.16
C LYS A 35 13.70 12.64 -4.52
N PHE A 36 12.92 12.64 -5.58
CA PHE A 36 12.20 13.82 -6.08
C PHE A 36 10.72 13.86 -5.64
N SER A 37 10.27 12.85 -4.88
CA SER A 37 8.93 12.86 -4.28
C SER A 37 8.88 13.84 -3.11
N ASN A 38 7.72 14.48 -2.91
CA ASN A 38 7.45 15.27 -1.69
C ASN A 38 7.44 14.39 -0.43
N ASP A 39 7.12 13.11 -0.58
CA ASP A 39 7.06 12.14 0.51
C ASP A 39 8.34 11.30 0.63
N PHE A 40 9.42 11.75 -0.01
CA PHE A 40 10.70 11.04 0.00
C PHE A 40 11.17 10.76 1.43
N MET A 41 11.41 9.47 1.70
CA MET A 41 11.95 8.98 2.95
C MET A 41 13.44 8.68 2.76
N PRO A 42 14.38 9.43 3.37
CA PRO A 42 15.80 9.07 3.33
C PRO A 42 16.05 7.71 4.00
N ALA A 43 16.92 6.88 3.42
CA ALA A 43 17.22 5.54 3.95
C ALA A 43 17.68 5.52 5.42
N GLU A 44 18.51 6.48 5.84
CA GLU A 44 18.96 6.61 7.22
C GLU A 44 17.78 6.86 8.18
N LYS A 45 16.85 7.73 7.77
CA LYS A 45 15.62 8.03 8.51
C LYS A 45 14.69 6.82 8.57
N LEU A 46 14.54 6.07 7.47
CA LEU A 46 13.78 4.82 7.49
C LEU A 46 14.39 3.82 8.47
N LYS A 47 15.71 3.67 8.47
CA LYS A 47 16.42 2.77 9.37
C LYS A 47 16.18 3.13 10.84
N GLU A 48 16.20 4.42 11.17
CA GLU A 48 15.81 4.90 12.49
C GLU A 48 14.36 4.53 12.81
N ILE A 49 13.41 4.84 11.94
CA ILE A 49 11.98 4.53 12.15
C ILE A 49 11.78 3.03 12.37
N LYS A 50 12.35 2.19 11.49
CA LYS A 50 12.23 0.72 11.53
C LYS A 50 12.69 0.15 12.88
N SER A 51 13.67 0.75 13.55
CA SER A 51 14.14 0.30 14.87
C SER A 51 13.11 0.43 16.00
N TRP A 52 12.05 1.22 15.78
CA TRP A 52 10.94 1.43 16.72
C TRP A 52 9.67 0.68 16.35
N LEU A 53 9.63 0.05 15.17
CA LEU A 53 8.47 -0.66 14.67
C LEU A 53 8.61 -2.16 14.96
N ALA A 54 7.50 -2.78 15.35
CA ALA A 54 7.39 -4.22 15.51
C ALA A 54 6.04 -4.67 14.94
N GLY A 55 5.99 -5.87 14.36
CA GLY A 55 4.74 -6.45 13.85
C GLY A 55 4.28 -5.93 12.49
N VAL A 56 5.06 -5.09 11.81
CA VAL A 56 4.72 -4.55 10.48
C VAL A 56 5.78 -4.94 9.45
N GLN A 57 5.36 -5.10 8.19
CA GLN A 57 6.26 -5.23 7.05
C GLN A 57 6.50 -3.87 6.41
N ILE A 58 7.76 -3.60 6.06
CA ILE A 58 8.17 -2.36 5.43
C ILE A 58 8.02 -2.49 3.91
N VAL A 59 7.19 -1.64 3.32
CA VAL A 59 7.00 -1.53 1.87
C VAL A 59 7.85 -0.37 1.34
N GLY A 60 8.78 -0.66 0.45
CA GLY A 60 9.49 0.36 -0.33
C GLY A 60 8.68 0.76 -1.54
N GLU A 61 8.31 2.03 -1.65
CA GLU A 61 7.47 2.55 -2.72
C GLU A 61 8.33 3.32 -3.74
N THR A 62 8.21 2.99 -5.02
CA THR A 62 8.94 3.69 -6.09
C THR A 62 8.11 3.80 -7.36
N GLN A 63 8.26 4.93 -8.04
CA GLN A 63 7.77 5.21 -9.39
C GLN A 63 8.87 5.08 -10.44
N SER A 64 10.10 4.70 -10.04
CA SER A 64 11.19 4.48 -10.99
C SER A 64 10.85 3.36 -11.96
N SER A 65 11.20 3.57 -13.23
CA SER A 65 11.19 2.57 -14.28
C SER A 65 12.58 2.07 -14.66
N ASP A 66 13.60 2.42 -13.86
CA ASP A 66 14.97 1.95 -14.03
C ASP A 66 15.27 0.80 -13.06
N TYR A 67 15.54 -0.38 -13.61
CA TYR A 67 15.91 -1.57 -12.84
C TYR A 67 17.14 -1.36 -11.96
N GLU A 68 18.16 -0.65 -12.44
CA GLU A 68 19.40 -0.45 -11.69
C GLU A 68 19.19 0.50 -10.51
N GLU A 69 18.34 1.52 -10.69
CA GLU A 69 17.94 2.41 -9.60
C GLU A 69 17.17 1.63 -8.52
N ILE A 70 16.21 0.80 -8.92
CA ILE A 70 15.44 -0.01 -7.98
C ILE A 70 16.32 -1.03 -7.26
N ALA A 71 17.24 -1.69 -7.97
CA ALA A 71 18.20 -2.61 -7.36
C ALA A 71 19.08 -1.89 -6.32
N ALA A 72 19.55 -0.68 -6.62
CA ALA A 72 20.30 0.14 -5.67
C ALA A 72 19.47 0.55 -4.46
N HIS A 73 18.18 0.89 -4.65
CA HIS A 73 17.24 1.16 -3.56
C HIS A 73 17.09 -0.05 -2.63
N LEU A 74 16.87 -1.25 -3.18
CA LEU A 74 16.71 -2.46 -2.38
C LEU A 74 17.96 -2.81 -1.56
N GLN A 75 19.16 -2.53 -2.07
CA GLN A 75 20.40 -2.70 -1.31
C GLN A 75 20.54 -1.69 -0.16
N THR A 76 19.95 -0.51 -0.31
CA THR A 76 20.12 0.60 0.65
C THR A 76 19.03 0.60 1.73
N TYR A 77 17.78 0.35 1.37
CA TYR A 77 16.62 0.51 2.27
C TYR A 77 16.27 -0.74 3.07
N GLU A 78 16.72 -1.94 2.64
CA GLU A 78 16.42 -3.22 3.30
C GLU A 78 14.91 -3.41 3.59
N VAL A 79 14.06 -3.11 2.60
CA VAL A 79 12.60 -3.26 2.69
C VAL A 79 12.18 -4.73 2.61
N ASP A 80 10.99 -5.04 3.14
CA ASP A 80 10.44 -6.40 3.15
C ASP A 80 9.67 -6.68 1.86
N ILE A 81 8.98 -5.67 1.32
CA ILE A 81 8.16 -5.73 0.10
C ILE A 81 8.50 -4.54 -0.79
N LEU A 82 8.51 -4.74 -2.10
CA LEU A 82 8.68 -3.67 -3.09
C LEU A 82 7.34 -3.35 -3.75
N GLN A 83 6.95 -2.06 -3.76
CA GLN A 83 5.84 -1.57 -4.57
C GLN A 83 6.37 -0.83 -5.80
N ILE A 84 5.89 -1.22 -6.97
CA ILE A 84 6.18 -0.58 -8.26
C ILE A 84 4.89 -0.24 -9.00
N SER A 85 4.96 0.64 -9.98
CA SER A 85 3.81 1.01 -10.83
C SER A 85 3.99 0.68 -12.31
N ASP A 86 5.17 0.18 -12.73
CA ASP A 86 5.44 -0.19 -14.11
C ASP A 86 5.40 -1.73 -14.27
N PRO A 87 4.33 -2.30 -14.87
CA PRO A 87 4.21 -3.74 -15.07
C PRO A 87 5.31 -4.32 -15.97
N ALA A 88 5.90 -3.51 -16.87
CA ALA A 88 6.92 -3.99 -17.79
C ALA A 88 8.23 -4.40 -17.08
N LEU A 89 8.42 -3.96 -15.83
CA LEU A 89 9.58 -4.34 -15.01
C LEU A 89 9.45 -5.71 -14.36
N LEU A 90 8.21 -6.21 -14.15
CA LEU A 90 7.96 -7.42 -13.37
C LEU A 90 8.80 -8.63 -13.79
N PRO A 91 8.95 -8.95 -15.09
CA PRO A 91 9.77 -10.09 -15.51
C PRO A 91 11.25 -9.98 -15.08
N LYS A 92 11.78 -8.76 -14.94
CA LYS A 92 13.17 -8.53 -14.51
C LYS A 92 13.29 -8.42 -13.00
N ILE A 93 12.40 -7.68 -12.37
CA ILE A 93 12.50 -7.26 -10.97
C ILE A 93 12.24 -8.40 -9.98
N THR A 94 11.51 -9.43 -10.40
CA THR A 94 11.27 -10.64 -9.62
C THR A 94 12.56 -11.38 -9.26
N SER A 95 13.62 -11.23 -10.07
CA SER A 95 14.96 -11.77 -9.77
C SER A 95 15.63 -11.13 -8.55
N LEU A 96 15.16 -9.96 -8.09
CA LEU A 96 15.64 -9.29 -6.88
C LEU A 96 15.13 -9.95 -5.59
N GLY A 97 14.22 -10.93 -5.69
CA GLY A 97 13.83 -11.80 -4.58
C GLY A 97 12.94 -11.13 -3.52
N LYS A 98 12.36 -9.98 -3.81
CA LYS A 98 11.38 -9.31 -2.94
C LYS A 98 9.95 -9.66 -3.39
N PRO A 99 9.01 -9.90 -2.44
CA PRO A 99 7.59 -9.81 -2.71
C PRO A 99 7.23 -8.48 -3.39
N ILE A 100 6.28 -8.50 -4.32
CA ILE A 100 5.96 -7.33 -5.14
C ILE A 100 4.49 -6.93 -4.94
N ILE A 101 4.26 -5.64 -4.76
CA ILE A 101 2.96 -5.00 -4.96
C ILE A 101 3.02 -4.28 -6.30
N LEU A 102 2.17 -4.67 -7.25
CA LEU A 102 2.00 -3.91 -8.48
C LEU A 102 0.86 -2.92 -8.29
N LYS A 103 1.19 -1.62 -8.28
CA LYS A 103 0.22 -0.54 -8.29
C LYS A 103 -0.33 -0.37 -9.71
N LEU A 104 -1.66 -0.35 -9.84
CA LEU A 104 -2.39 -0.11 -11.09
C LEU A 104 -3.42 0.99 -10.89
N GLU A 105 -3.68 1.77 -11.94
CA GLU A 105 -4.77 2.75 -11.95
C GLU A 105 -6.08 2.09 -12.40
N SER A 106 -7.18 2.40 -11.69
CA SER A 106 -8.50 1.79 -11.87
C SER A 106 -9.12 2.08 -13.25
N ASP A 107 -8.72 3.17 -13.90
CA ASP A 107 -9.17 3.59 -15.22
C ASP A 107 -8.26 3.09 -16.36
N SER A 108 -7.23 2.30 -16.04
CA SER A 108 -6.35 1.70 -17.04
C SER A 108 -7.13 0.78 -17.97
N ALA A 109 -7.06 1.06 -19.27
CA ALA A 109 -7.65 0.21 -20.31
C ALA A 109 -7.08 -1.22 -20.35
N TYR A 110 -5.95 -1.46 -19.68
CA TYR A 110 -5.24 -2.74 -19.66
C TYR A 110 -5.31 -3.46 -18.31
N ILE A 111 -6.09 -2.95 -17.34
CA ILE A 111 -6.09 -3.50 -15.98
C ILE A 111 -6.39 -5.01 -15.95
N GLU A 112 -7.40 -5.47 -16.69
CA GLU A 112 -7.74 -6.90 -16.76
C GLU A 112 -6.62 -7.77 -17.33
N ASP A 113 -5.95 -7.27 -18.38
CA ASP A 113 -4.83 -7.96 -19.01
C ASP A 113 -3.65 -8.04 -18.05
N TYR A 114 -3.37 -6.97 -17.31
CA TYR A 114 -2.32 -6.95 -16.29
C TYR A 114 -2.61 -7.89 -15.13
N LEU A 115 -3.85 -7.92 -14.63
CA LEU A 115 -4.26 -8.86 -13.59
C LEU A 115 -4.02 -10.30 -14.04
N LYS A 116 -4.49 -10.67 -15.24
CA LYS A 116 -4.32 -12.03 -15.79
C LYS A 116 -2.86 -12.40 -16.04
N LEU A 117 -2.10 -11.48 -16.63
CA LEU A 117 -0.72 -11.76 -17.05
C LEU A 117 0.25 -11.80 -15.86
N TYR A 118 0.02 -10.96 -14.85
CA TYR A 118 1.00 -10.70 -13.80
C TYR A 118 0.68 -11.31 -12.44
N ASN A 119 -0.47 -11.95 -12.25
CA ASN A 119 -0.91 -12.53 -10.98
C ASN A 119 0.18 -13.38 -10.30
N SER A 120 0.86 -14.25 -11.04
CA SER A 120 1.89 -15.15 -10.50
C SER A 120 3.20 -14.46 -10.09
N PHE A 121 3.38 -13.19 -10.43
CA PHE A 121 4.61 -12.43 -10.14
C PHE A 121 4.46 -11.50 -8.94
N VAL A 122 3.24 -11.30 -8.44
CA VAL A 122 2.94 -10.30 -7.40
C VAL A 122 2.36 -10.98 -6.16
N SER A 123 2.61 -10.39 -5.01
CA SER A 123 1.90 -10.72 -3.77
C SER A 123 0.55 -10.04 -3.71
N TYR A 124 0.48 -8.79 -4.20
CA TYR A 124 -0.76 -8.03 -4.28
C TYR A 124 -0.81 -7.14 -5.52
N PHE A 125 -2.01 -6.88 -6.01
CA PHE A 125 -2.29 -5.74 -6.87
C PHE A 125 -2.87 -4.62 -6.02
N LEU A 126 -2.26 -3.43 -6.03
CA LEU A 126 -2.82 -2.24 -5.41
C LEU A 126 -3.56 -1.45 -6.48
N ILE A 127 -4.88 -1.34 -6.38
CA ILE A 127 -5.69 -0.55 -7.32
C ILE A 127 -5.91 0.83 -6.71
N GLU A 128 -5.43 1.87 -7.38
CA GLU A 128 -5.65 3.28 -7.05
C GLU A 128 -6.61 3.93 -8.06
N GLY A 129 -7.18 5.06 -7.70
CA GLY A 129 -8.17 5.78 -8.50
C GLY A 129 -8.70 7.00 -7.76
N ASP A 130 -9.71 7.63 -8.34
CA ASP A 130 -10.27 8.87 -7.80
C ASP A 130 -11.54 8.61 -6.97
N GLU A 131 -12.59 8.04 -7.58
CA GLU A 131 -13.90 7.87 -6.97
C GLU A 131 -14.38 6.41 -7.02
N LEU A 132 -14.81 5.89 -5.87
CA LEU A 132 -15.37 4.55 -5.75
C LEU A 132 -16.87 4.56 -6.06
N THR A 133 -17.19 4.55 -7.35
CA THR A 133 -18.57 4.42 -7.84
C THR A 133 -19.07 2.96 -7.78
N ASP A 134 -20.38 2.74 -7.87
CA ASP A 134 -20.94 1.38 -7.96
C ASP A 134 -20.40 0.59 -9.18
N PHE A 135 -20.06 1.28 -10.27
CA PHE A 135 -19.43 0.67 -11.44
C PHE A 135 -18.03 0.15 -11.11
N VAL A 136 -17.22 0.97 -10.45
CA VAL A 136 -15.87 0.59 -9.99
C VAL A 136 -15.97 -0.56 -8.99
N LEU A 137 -16.92 -0.50 -8.04
CA LEU A 137 -17.12 -1.56 -7.04
C LEU A 137 -17.51 -2.90 -7.69
N TYR A 138 -18.35 -2.88 -8.72
CA TYR A 138 -18.68 -4.07 -9.50
C TYR A 138 -17.44 -4.70 -10.15
N HIS A 139 -16.61 -3.89 -10.81
CA HIS A 139 -15.38 -4.37 -11.44
C HIS A 139 -14.34 -4.84 -10.41
N LEU A 140 -14.22 -4.14 -9.27
CA LEU A 140 -13.34 -4.52 -8.17
C LEU A 140 -13.66 -5.92 -7.65
N LYS A 141 -14.95 -6.26 -7.54
CA LYS A 141 -15.40 -7.61 -7.16
C LYS A 141 -14.93 -8.67 -8.15
N GLU A 142 -15.06 -8.43 -9.45
CA GLU A 142 -14.57 -9.33 -10.50
C GLU A 142 -13.05 -9.49 -10.44
N TYR A 143 -12.32 -8.39 -10.24
CA TYR A 143 -10.86 -8.41 -10.13
C TYR A 143 -10.40 -9.21 -8.91
N ALA A 144 -11.03 -8.99 -7.75
CA ALA A 144 -10.64 -9.62 -6.50
C ALA A 144 -10.99 -11.12 -6.41
N PHE A 145 -11.83 -11.64 -7.31
CA PHE A 145 -12.23 -13.05 -7.30
C PHE A 145 -11.04 -14.00 -7.48
N ASP A 146 -10.18 -13.72 -8.46
CA ASP A 146 -9.00 -14.54 -8.78
C ASP A 146 -7.66 -13.87 -8.47
N ASN A 147 -7.68 -12.59 -8.04
CA ASN A 147 -6.45 -11.81 -7.83
C ASN A 147 -6.34 -11.28 -6.40
N PRO A 148 -5.12 -11.21 -5.83
CA PRO A 148 -4.89 -10.66 -4.50
C PRO A 148 -4.95 -9.12 -4.53
N VAL A 149 -6.16 -8.56 -4.58
CA VAL A 149 -6.38 -7.12 -4.73
C VAL A 149 -6.39 -6.41 -3.39
N ILE A 150 -5.69 -5.28 -3.31
CA ILE A 150 -5.80 -4.26 -2.27
C ILE A 150 -6.42 -3.01 -2.90
N LEU A 151 -7.50 -2.48 -2.31
CA LEU A 151 -8.12 -1.22 -2.75
C LEU A 151 -7.44 -0.02 -2.08
N GLY A 152 -6.99 0.97 -2.85
CA GLY A 152 -6.25 2.13 -2.33
C GLY A 152 -6.96 3.49 -2.37
N PHE A 153 -8.25 3.54 -2.69
CA PHE A 153 -8.98 4.79 -2.88
C PHE A 153 -10.47 4.68 -2.53
N GLY A 154 -11.09 5.83 -2.27
CA GLY A 154 -12.53 5.94 -2.03
C GLY A 154 -13.03 5.19 -0.80
N ILE A 155 -12.16 4.85 0.14
CA ILE A 155 -12.51 4.16 1.39
C ILE A 155 -12.87 5.21 2.44
N THR A 156 -14.00 5.01 3.11
CA THR A 156 -14.48 5.84 4.22
C THR A 156 -15.06 4.96 5.32
N ALA A 157 -15.23 5.51 6.52
CA ALA A 157 -15.91 4.82 7.62
C ALA A 157 -17.33 4.36 7.22
N ASP A 158 -18.04 5.15 6.40
CA ASP A 158 -19.41 4.84 5.96
C ASP A 158 -19.51 3.67 4.97
N ASN A 159 -18.44 3.36 4.23
CA ASN A 159 -18.49 2.40 3.12
C ASN A 159 -17.62 1.15 3.31
N ILE A 160 -16.71 1.14 4.28
CA ILE A 160 -15.73 0.06 4.45
C ILE A 160 -16.41 -1.31 4.66
N GLU A 161 -17.46 -1.38 5.48
CA GLU A 161 -18.20 -2.64 5.70
C GLU A 161 -18.85 -3.15 4.41
N LYS A 162 -19.42 -2.26 3.59
CA LYS A 162 -19.99 -2.60 2.28
C LYS A 162 -18.90 -3.14 1.36
N ILE A 163 -17.75 -2.46 1.28
CA ILE A 163 -16.63 -2.88 0.45
C ILE A 163 -16.18 -4.29 0.83
N LEU A 164 -15.96 -4.55 2.12
CA LEU A 164 -15.47 -5.85 2.61
C LEU A 164 -16.49 -6.97 2.46
N SER A 165 -17.78 -6.67 2.58
CA SER A 165 -18.85 -7.68 2.46
C SER A 165 -19.26 -7.98 1.01
N GLU A 166 -19.16 -7.00 0.11
CA GLU A 166 -19.58 -7.16 -1.30
C GLU A 166 -18.43 -7.56 -2.23
N THR A 167 -17.18 -7.33 -1.81
CA THR A 167 -15.97 -7.65 -2.59
C THR A 167 -15.11 -8.72 -1.89
N GLN A 168 -14.23 -9.38 -2.64
CA GLN A 168 -13.29 -10.38 -2.10
C GLN A 168 -11.87 -9.83 -2.01
N ILE A 169 -11.72 -8.51 -1.86
CA ILE A 169 -10.40 -7.89 -1.72
C ILE A 169 -9.64 -8.49 -0.54
N LYS A 170 -8.32 -8.55 -0.67
CA LYS A 170 -7.42 -9.02 0.40
C LYS A 170 -7.17 -7.99 1.47
N GLY A 171 -7.36 -6.72 1.14
CA GLY A 171 -7.07 -5.63 2.04
C GLY A 171 -7.44 -4.27 1.47
N ILE A 172 -7.18 -3.26 2.28
CA ILE A 172 -7.28 -1.86 1.90
C ILE A 172 -5.92 -1.17 2.05
N ALA A 173 -5.73 -0.09 1.30
CA ALA A 173 -4.61 0.81 1.46
C ALA A 173 -5.14 2.22 1.78
N LEU A 174 -4.62 2.78 2.86
CA LEU A 174 -4.84 4.15 3.29
C LEU A 174 -3.52 4.93 3.11
N LYS A 175 -3.59 6.25 3.25
CA LYS A 175 -2.41 7.13 3.17
C LYS A 175 -2.14 7.72 4.54
N GLY A 176 -0.85 7.90 4.87
CA GLY A 176 -0.47 8.62 6.07
C GLY A 176 -1.01 10.05 6.04
N SER A 177 -1.40 10.58 7.20
CA SER A 177 -1.78 11.99 7.34
C SER A 177 -0.56 12.89 7.16
N HIS A 178 -0.67 13.95 6.34
CA HIS A 178 0.36 14.99 6.33
C HIS A 178 0.30 15.81 7.64
N GLU A 179 1.45 16.11 8.24
CA GLU A 179 1.51 17.02 9.41
C GLU A 179 0.97 18.40 9.03
N LEU A 180 -0.15 18.80 9.61
CA LEU A 180 -0.66 20.17 9.48
C LEU A 180 0.33 21.16 10.13
N ARG A 181 0.96 20.77 11.25
CA ARG A 181 2.06 21.46 11.96
C ARG A 181 2.92 20.43 12.72
N PRO A 182 4.20 20.74 13.07
CA PRO A 182 5.06 19.82 13.82
C PRO A 182 4.38 19.31 15.09
N GLY A 183 4.16 18.00 15.17
CA GLY A 183 3.52 17.35 16.32
C GLY A 183 1.99 17.47 16.41
N TYR A 184 1.31 18.01 15.39
CA TYR A 184 -0.16 18.05 15.31
C TYR A 184 -0.64 17.36 14.04
N LYS A 185 -1.40 16.28 14.20
CA LYS A 185 -2.01 15.53 13.11
C LYS A 185 -3.46 15.24 13.38
N ASP A 186 -4.21 15.23 12.30
CA ASP A 186 -5.59 14.78 12.25
C ASP A 186 -5.57 13.30 11.86
N TYR A 187 -5.83 12.42 12.83
CA TYR A 187 -5.94 10.98 12.61
C TYR A 187 -7.39 10.54 12.57
N ASP A 188 -8.35 11.46 12.61
CA ASP A 188 -9.74 11.14 12.95
C ASP A 188 -10.29 10.13 11.94
N GLU A 189 -10.08 10.35 10.64
CA GLU A 189 -10.51 9.43 9.57
C GLU A 189 -9.80 8.05 9.63
N LEU A 190 -8.49 8.00 9.91
CA LEU A 190 -7.78 6.73 10.04
C LEU A 190 -8.23 5.96 11.29
N SER A 191 -8.46 6.67 12.40
CA SER A 191 -8.90 6.08 13.65
C SER A 191 -10.30 5.48 13.53
N GLU A 192 -11.24 6.19 12.90
CA GLU A 192 -12.60 5.70 12.66
C GLU A 192 -12.57 4.43 11.80
N ILE A 193 -11.76 4.38 10.74
CA ILE A 193 -11.61 3.19 9.91
C ILE A 193 -10.99 2.03 10.72
N PHE A 194 -9.95 2.28 11.52
CA PHE A 194 -9.32 1.21 12.31
C PHE A 194 -10.25 0.65 13.38
N GLU A 195 -11.05 1.49 14.05
CA GLU A 195 -12.05 1.03 15.02
C GLU A 195 -13.09 0.11 14.37
N LEU A 196 -13.55 0.45 13.15
CA LEU A 196 -14.47 -0.42 12.38
C LEU A 196 -13.81 -1.71 11.90
N LEU A 197 -12.48 -1.75 11.78
CA LEU A 197 -11.73 -2.92 11.36
C LEU A 197 -11.27 -3.79 12.54
N GLU A 198 -11.32 -3.30 13.78
CA GLU A 198 -10.84 -4.03 14.95
C GLU A 198 -11.65 -5.31 15.18
N VAL A 199 -10.94 -6.40 15.49
CA VAL A 199 -11.53 -7.66 15.93
C VAL A 199 -11.02 -8.06 17.30
N ASP A 200 -11.91 -8.61 18.13
CA ASP A 200 -11.64 -9.11 19.49
C ASP A 200 -10.66 -10.30 19.53
#